data_AF-A0A524AJF1-F1
#
_entry.id   AF-A0A524AJF1-F1
#
_cell.length_a   1.000
_cell.length_b   1.000
_cell.length_c   1.000
_cell.angle_alpha   90.00
_cell.angle_beta   90.00
_cell.angle_gamma   90.00
#
_symmetry.space_group_name_H-M   'P 1'
#
loop_
_entity.id
_entity.type
_entity.pdbx_description
1 polymer ?
#
loop_
_entity_poly.entity_id
_entity_poly.type
_entity_poly.pdbx_seq_one_letter_code
_entity_poly.pdbx_strand_id
1 'polypeptide(L)'
;MAEESGRTLITPLIFNDEPVGRAETAYFQFEHYADTFARIIAARDTLTPLTIGVHGEWGSGKTTLMRRIRAKLDETKGYETKPVSFVAVDDQGLAFTKKFRPCKTVWFNAWKYGREEALFVALIEEVLRQMRRDGNWQALLAELAEPKKDKIKIPEAVISTLTRVFTAGRLDIDLTAFQTESRFRTNLAFLDEFQEVFDRLLRWYVARDRTAEGEFDDTKGVLVIFIDDLDRCLPEKTVQVLEAIKLMMGKRGTIFVLGASHEIVQAAVKAHYKLGKMEEITPQRYLDKIIQLRFD
;
A
#
# COMPACT_ATOMS: atom_id res chain seq x y z
N MET A 1 -52.59 38.11 -27.29
CA MET A 1 -51.13 38.15 -27.04
C MET A 1 -50.94 37.90 -25.55
N ALA A 2 -50.49 36.71 -25.16
CA ALA A 2 -50.16 36.37 -23.78
C ALA A 2 -48.69 35.98 -23.76
N GLU A 3 -47.91 36.66 -22.91
CA GLU A 3 -46.47 36.57 -22.78
C GLU A 3 -46.04 35.17 -22.31
N GLU A 4 -45.27 34.46 -23.13
CA GLU A 4 -44.44 33.33 -22.70
C GLU A 4 -43.28 33.87 -21.87
N SER A 5 -43.52 34.05 -20.57
CA SER A 5 -42.46 34.23 -19.58
C SER A 5 -41.54 32.99 -19.60
N GLY A 6 -40.31 33.18 -20.08
CA GLY A 6 -39.31 32.14 -20.23
C GLY A 6 -38.99 31.46 -18.90
N ARG A 7 -39.39 30.20 -18.76
CA ARG A 7 -39.05 29.38 -17.59
C ARG A 7 -37.55 29.11 -17.56
N THR A 8 -36.86 29.62 -16.55
CA THR A 8 -35.46 29.25 -16.29
C THR A 8 -35.43 27.81 -15.77
N LEU A 9 -34.95 26.89 -16.60
CA LEU A 9 -34.69 25.52 -16.20
C LEU A 9 -33.36 25.48 -15.43
N ILE A 10 -33.41 25.08 -14.17
CA ILE A 10 -32.21 24.88 -13.33
C ILE A 10 -31.98 23.37 -13.24
N THR A 11 -30.88 22.89 -13.81
CA THR A 11 -30.43 21.51 -13.59
C THR A 11 -29.68 21.46 -12.26
N PRO A 12 -30.14 20.68 -11.27
CA PRO A 12 -29.44 20.57 -10.00
C PRO A 12 -28.07 19.93 -10.19
N LEU A 13 -27.10 20.36 -9.40
CA LEU A 13 -25.82 19.68 -9.31
C LEU A 13 -26.03 18.35 -8.59
N ILE A 14 -25.92 17.25 -9.33
CA ILE A 14 -26.00 15.89 -8.80
C ILE A 14 -24.58 15.44 -8.49
N PHE A 15 -24.29 15.23 -7.22
CA PHE A 15 -23.03 14.62 -6.79
C PHE A 15 -23.09 13.10 -7.02
N ASN A 16 -21.96 12.52 -7.42
CA ASN A 16 -21.83 11.06 -7.52
C ASN A 16 -21.35 10.48 -6.18
N ASP A 17 -21.45 9.17 -6.03
CA ASP A 17 -20.98 8.44 -4.83
C ASP A 17 -19.46 8.14 -4.89
N GLU A 18 -18.72 8.83 -5.76
CA GLU A 18 -17.27 8.61 -5.83
C GLU A 18 -16.59 9.24 -4.61
N PRO A 19 -15.55 8.58 -4.06
CA PRO A 19 -14.79 9.18 -2.97
C PRO A 19 -14.15 10.49 -3.44
N VAL A 20 -14.16 11.49 -2.58
CA VAL A 20 -13.73 12.86 -2.90
C VAL A 20 -12.34 12.86 -3.55
N GLY A 21 -12.22 13.57 -4.66
CA GLY A 21 -10.99 13.68 -5.43
C GLY A 21 -9.87 14.41 -4.68
N ARG A 22 -8.62 14.28 -5.17
CA ARG A 22 -7.44 14.91 -4.53
C ARG A 22 -7.53 16.44 -4.45
N ALA A 23 -8.16 17.09 -5.42
CA ALA A 23 -8.26 18.54 -5.51
C ALA A 23 -9.56 19.11 -4.92
N GLU A 24 -10.50 18.24 -4.55
CA GLU A 24 -11.78 18.64 -3.98
C GLU A 24 -11.63 18.92 -2.48
N THR A 25 -12.62 19.55 -1.84
CA THR A 25 -12.61 19.73 -0.37
C THR A 25 -13.32 18.56 0.29
N ALA A 26 -12.67 17.87 1.22
CA ALA A 26 -13.33 16.87 2.04
C ALA A 26 -13.91 17.56 3.28
N TYR A 27 -15.23 17.47 3.43
CA TYR A 27 -15.94 17.92 4.62
C TYR A 27 -15.72 16.94 5.80
N PHE A 28 -16.30 17.20 6.98
CA PHE A 28 -16.18 16.35 8.19
C PHE A 28 -14.79 16.23 8.82
N GLN A 29 -13.98 17.29 8.75
CA GLN A 29 -12.65 17.33 9.39
C GLN A 29 -11.67 16.23 8.94
N PHE A 30 -11.92 15.57 7.80
CA PHE A 30 -11.01 14.55 7.26
C PHE A 30 -9.59 15.09 7.05
N GLU A 31 -9.42 16.39 6.82
CA GLU A 31 -8.11 17.02 6.75
C GLU A 31 -7.31 16.90 8.07
N HIS A 32 -7.94 17.11 9.24
CA HIS A 32 -7.24 17.00 10.53
C HIS A 32 -6.84 15.55 10.86
N TYR A 33 -7.71 14.60 10.53
CA TYR A 33 -7.37 13.17 10.63
C TYR A 33 -6.24 12.82 9.66
N ALA A 34 -6.34 13.27 8.41
CA ALA A 34 -5.31 13.02 7.40
C ALA A 34 -3.96 13.60 7.79
N ASP A 35 -3.91 14.82 8.35
CA ASP A 35 -2.68 15.42 8.85
C ASP A 35 -2.08 14.60 9.99
N THR A 36 -2.92 14.09 10.91
CA THR A 36 -2.48 13.26 12.04
C THR A 36 -1.90 11.93 11.55
N PHE A 37 -2.59 11.24 10.64
CA PHE A 37 -2.07 10.01 10.02
C PHE A 37 -0.80 10.25 9.22
N ALA A 38 -0.75 11.33 8.44
CA ALA A 38 0.45 11.69 7.69
C ALA A 38 1.64 11.93 8.63
N ARG A 39 1.44 12.61 9.76
CA ARG A 39 2.47 12.80 10.79
C ARG A 39 2.92 11.48 11.40
N ILE A 40 2.00 10.60 11.79
CA ILE A 40 2.32 9.29 12.36
C ILE A 40 3.12 8.46 11.35
N ILE A 41 2.66 8.35 10.12
CA ILE A 41 3.29 7.53 9.07
C ILE A 41 4.68 8.06 8.72
N ALA A 42 4.78 9.38 8.52
CA ALA A 42 6.01 10.03 8.06
C ALA A 42 7.00 10.34 9.19
N ALA A 43 6.65 10.18 10.47
CA ALA A 43 7.60 10.42 11.56
C ALA A 43 8.75 9.42 11.50
N ARG A 44 9.99 9.91 11.69
CA ARG A 44 11.19 9.05 11.72
C ARG A 44 11.18 8.05 12.87
N ASP A 45 10.57 8.43 14.00
CA ASP A 45 10.48 7.60 15.20
C ASP A 45 9.40 6.51 15.10
N THR A 46 8.55 6.56 14.06
CA THR A 46 7.56 5.50 13.83
C THR A 46 8.25 4.27 13.29
N LEU A 47 8.25 3.21 14.11
CA LEU A 47 8.84 1.92 13.77
C LEU A 47 8.07 1.26 12.63
N THR A 48 8.82 0.63 11.73
CA THR A 48 8.27 -0.23 10.66
C THR A 48 8.70 -1.67 10.87
N PRO A 49 7.93 -2.68 10.37
CA PRO A 49 6.66 -2.58 9.65
C PRO A 49 5.52 -1.98 10.51
N LEU A 50 4.55 -1.31 9.88
CA LEU A 50 3.35 -0.82 10.57
C LEU A 50 2.10 -1.05 9.72
N THR A 51 1.02 -1.51 10.33
CA THR A 51 -0.29 -1.68 9.69
C THR A 51 -1.35 -0.88 10.43
N ILE A 52 -2.02 0.02 9.70
CA ILE A 52 -3.07 0.90 10.17
C ILE A 52 -4.40 0.46 9.56
N GLY A 53 -5.41 0.19 10.39
CA GLY A 53 -6.79 -0.07 9.97
C GLY A 53 -7.62 1.21 10.04
N VAL A 54 -8.18 1.60 8.90
CA VAL A 54 -9.21 2.64 8.77
C VAL A 54 -10.55 1.91 8.62
N HIS A 55 -11.24 1.75 9.74
CA HIS A 55 -12.51 1.07 9.85
C HIS A 55 -13.69 2.04 9.73
N GLY A 56 -14.88 1.47 9.55
CA GLY A 56 -16.12 2.21 9.40
C GLY A 56 -17.10 1.50 8.47
N GLU A 57 -18.37 1.87 8.58
CA GLU A 57 -19.46 1.33 7.77
C GLU A 57 -19.32 1.67 6.28
N TRP A 58 -20.14 1.04 5.43
CA TRP A 58 -20.21 1.43 4.01
C TRP A 58 -20.72 2.87 3.91
N GLY A 59 -19.99 3.71 3.16
CA GLY A 59 -20.35 5.11 2.95
C GLY A 59 -19.74 6.06 3.99
N SER A 60 -19.03 5.55 5.02
CA SER A 60 -18.40 6.37 6.05
C SER A 60 -17.21 7.23 5.56
N GLY A 61 -16.80 7.09 4.30
CA GLY A 61 -15.71 7.88 3.72
C GLY A 61 -14.30 7.31 3.93
N LYS A 62 -14.15 6.02 4.29
CA LYS A 62 -12.83 5.35 4.44
C LYS A 62 -11.87 5.62 3.27
N THR A 63 -12.34 5.37 2.05
CA THR A 63 -11.56 5.60 0.82
C THR A 63 -11.22 7.09 0.65
N THR A 64 -12.14 7.99 1.00
CA THR A 64 -11.88 9.45 0.98
C THR A 64 -10.76 9.81 1.96
N LEU A 65 -10.85 9.38 3.22
CA LEU A 65 -9.80 9.61 4.22
C LEU A 65 -8.45 9.05 3.76
N MET A 66 -8.41 7.81 3.28
CA MET A 66 -7.19 7.21 2.75
C MET A 66 -6.60 7.99 1.58
N ARG A 67 -7.43 8.50 0.65
CA ARG A 67 -6.98 9.37 -0.45
C ARG A 67 -6.38 10.68 0.07
N ARG A 68 -6.93 11.26 1.14
CA ARG A 68 -6.36 12.44 1.82
C ARG A 68 -5.01 12.13 2.42
N ILE A 69 -4.90 11.07 3.20
CA ILE A 69 -3.64 10.62 3.79
C ILE A 69 -2.59 10.44 2.67
N ARG A 70 -2.96 9.77 1.57
CA ARG A 70 -2.07 9.60 0.42
C ARG A 70 -1.64 10.94 -0.18
N ALA A 71 -2.56 11.88 -0.37
CA ALA A 71 -2.24 13.20 -0.93
C ALA A 71 -1.20 13.93 -0.08
N LYS A 72 -1.38 13.95 1.25
CA LYS A 72 -0.42 14.50 2.21
C LYS A 72 0.94 13.81 2.08
N LEU A 73 0.97 12.49 2.10
CA LEU A 73 2.21 11.72 2.01
C LEU A 73 2.93 11.90 0.67
N ASP A 74 2.22 12.11 -0.44
CA ASP A 74 2.83 12.36 -1.74
C ASP A 74 3.58 13.72 -1.80
N GLU A 75 3.20 14.71 -0.99
CA GLU A 75 3.91 15.99 -0.87
C GLU A 75 5.35 15.80 -0.38
N THR A 76 5.60 14.75 0.41
CA THR A 76 6.94 14.41 0.92
C THR A 76 7.94 14.07 -0.19
N LYS A 77 7.51 13.83 -1.44
CA LYS A 77 8.42 13.63 -2.57
C LYS A 77 9.16 14.91 -2.98
N GLY A 78 8.56 16.07 -2.70
CA GLY A 78 9.05 17.39 -3.11
C GLY A 78 9.42 18.30 -1.93
N TYR A 79 9.55 17.74 -0.73
CA TYR A 79 9.69 18.49 0.53
C TYR A 79 10.87 19.48 0.52
N GLU A 80 11.92 19.21 -0.25
CA GLU A 80 13.10 20.07 -0.39
C GLU A 80 12.81 21.38 -1.14
N THR A 81 11.74 21.39 -1.94
CA THR A 81 11.36 22.51 -2.81
C THR A 81 10.02 23.13 -2.47
N LYS A 82 9.17 22.41 -1.73
CA LYS A 82 7.83 22.82 -1.33
C LYS A 82 7.51 22.33 0.08
N PRO A 83 6.88 23.15 0.94
CA PRO A 83 6.49 22.72 2.27
C PRO A 83 5.43 21.61 2.19
N VAL A 84 5.46 20.68 3.14
CA VAL A 84 4.41 19.68 3.32
C VAL A 84 3.28 20.26 4.18
N SER A 85 2.04 20.04 3.78
CA SER A 85 0.85 20.67 4.38
C SER A 85 0.54 20.18 5.79
N PHE A 86 0.99 18.99 6.15
CA PHE A 86 0.75 18.40 7.47
C PHE A 86 1.83 18.78 8.50
N VAL A 87 2.81 19.60 8.17
CA VAL A 87 3.85 20.09 9.12
C VAL A 87 3.84 21.61 9.11
N ALA A 88 3.82 22.23 10.29
CA ALA A 88 4.03 23.67 10.39
C ALA A 88 5.47 23.98 10.00
N VAL A 89 5.66 24.90 9.05
CA VAL A 89 6.99 25.37 8.66
C VAL A 89 7.64 25.99 9.91
N ASP A 90 8.80 25.48 10.32
CA ASP A 90 9.62 26.19 11.32
C ASP A 90 10.38 27.33 10.64
N ASP A 91 10.85 28.31 11.42
CA ASP A 91 11.53 29.51 10.90
C ASP A 91 12.77 29.21 10.03
N GLN A 92 13.26 27.96 10.04
CA GLN A 92 14.42 27.51 9.26
C GLN A 92 14.09 26.53 8.12
N GLY A 93 12.82 26.16 7.92
CA GLY A 93 12.40 25.22 6.88
C GLY A 93 12.97 23.80 7.00
N LEU A 94 13.50 23.43 8.17
CA LEU A 94 14.22 22.17 8.43
C LEU A 94 13.42 21.21 9.33
N ALA A 95 12.24 21.59 9.81
CA ALA A 95 11.39 20.75 10.65
C ALA A 95 11.12 19.37 10.03
N PHE A 96 10.98 19.33 8.69
CA PHE A 96 10.71 18.10 7.97
C PHE A 96 11.89 17.12 8.07
N THR A 97 13.10 17.51 7.65
CA THR A 97 14.25 16.61 7.60
C THR A 97 14.66 16.09 8.97
N LYS A 98 14.42 16.86 10.04
CA LYS A 98 14.75 16.47 11.42
C LYS A 98 13.77 15.47 12.04
N LYS A 99 12.47 15.57 11.73
CA LYS A 99 11.43 14.79 12.43
C LYS A 99 10.71 13.77 11.53
N PHE A 100 10.73 14.00 10.23
CA PHE A 100 9.97 13.25 9.26
C PHE A 100 10.86 12.69 8.15
N ARG A 101 10.34 11.70 7.45
CA ARG A 101 10.99 10.96 6.36
C ARG A 101 10.13 11.01 5.09
N PRO A 102 10.75 10.94 3.91
CA PRO A 102 10.03 10.80 2.65
C PRO A 102 9.15 9.54 2.62
N CYS A 103 8.00 9.63 1.96
CA CYS A 103 7.07 8.53 1.77
C CYS A 103 6.82 8.30 0.27
N LYS A 104 6.86 7.03 -0.13
CA LYS A 104 6.39 6.58 -1.44
C LYS A 104 5.08 5.87 -1.27
N THR A 105 4.06 6.23 -2.05
CA THR A 105 2.71 5.68 -1.88
C THR A 105 2.34 4.76 -3.05
N VAL A 106 1.72 3.63 -2.72
CA VAL A 106 1.11 2.68 -3.66
C VAL A 106 -0.34 2.47 -3.26
N TRP A 107 -1.22 2.30 -4.24
CA TRP A 107 -2.63 2.00 -4.00
C TRP A 107 -3.04 0.68 -4.65
N PHE A 108 -3.47 -0.26 -3.83
CA PHE A 108 -3.96 -1.57 -4.23
C PHE A 108 -5.45 -1.67 -3.89
N ASN A 109 -6.28 -1.84 -4.91
CA ASN A 109 -7.71 -2.08 -4.72
C ASN A 109 -7.93 -3.59 -4.78
N ALA A 110 -8.20 -4.20 -3.62
CA ALA A 110 -8.22 -5.65 -3.45
C ALA A 110 -9.28 -6.33 -4.32
N TRP A 111 -10.46 -5.71 -4.42
CA TRP A 111 -11.59 -6.26 -5.16
C TRP A 111 -11.32 -6.44 -6.65
N LYS A 112 -10.49 -5.57 -7.27
CA LYS A 112 -10.12 -5.68 -8.69
C LYS A 112 -9.42 -6.99 -9.05
N TYR A 113 -8.81 -7.66 -8.07
CA TYR A 113 -8.05 -8.89 -8.26
C TYR A 113 -8.79 -10.13 -7.78
N GLY A 114 -10.11 -10.05 -7.58
CA GLY A 114 -10.92 -11.18 -7.09
C GLY A 114 -10.83 -12.45 -7.94
N ARG A 115 -10.41 -12.34 -9.21
CA ARG A 115 -10.20 -13.46 -10.14
C ARG A 115 -8.79 -14.05 -10.11
N GLU A 116 -7.83 -13.36 -9.50
CA GLU A 116 -6.44 -13.83 -9.43
C GLU A 116 -6.33 -15.00 -8.47
N GLU A 117 -5.54 -16.02 -8.83
CA GLU A 117 -5.36 -17.20 -7.97
C GLU A 117 -4.54 -16.87 -6.72
N ALA A 118 -3.54 -15.99 -6.85
CA ALA A 118 -2.65 -15.57 -5.77
C ALA A 118 -2.59 -14.04 -5.61
N LEU A 119 -3.35 -13.51 -4.64
CA LEU A 119 -3.41 -12.05 -4.38
C LEU A 119 -2.09 -11.42 -3.93
N PHE A 120 -1.19 -12.22 -3.34
CA PHE A 120 0.16 -11.75 -3.04
C PHE A 120 0.88 -11.28 -4.30
N VAL A 121 0.80 -12.06 -5.38
CA VAL A 121 1.48 -11.74 -6.64
C VAL A 121 0.86 -10.49 -7.28
N ALA A 122 -0.48 -10.41 -7.28
CA ALA A 122 -1.20 -9.23 -7.75
C ALA A 122 -0.82 -7.94 -6.99
N LEU A 123 -0.63 -8.04 -5.67
CA LEU A 123 -0.18 -6.92 -4.83
C LEU A 123 1.24 -6.48 -5.19
N ILE A 124 2.15 -7.44 -5.32
CA ILE A 124 3.53 -7.15 -5.76
C ILE A 124 3.51 -6.48 -7.13
N GLU A 125 2.80 -7.04 -8.10
CA GLU A 125 2.68 -6.45 -9.42
C GLU A 125 2.19 -5.01 -9.40
N GLU A 126 1.21 -4.66 -8.55
CA GLU A 126 0.72 -3.29 -8.43
C GLU A 126 1.74 -2.35 -7.80
N VAL A 127 2.47 -2.81 -6.77
CA VAL A 127 3.60 -2.07 -6.19
C VAL A 127 4.65 -1.76 -7.26
N LEU A 128 5.09 -2.80 -7.97
CA LEU A 128 6.03 -2.75 -9.08
C LEU A 128 5.55 -1.79 -10.19
N ARG A 129 4.30 -1.94 -10.64
CA ARG A 129 3.68 -1.10 -11.67
C ARG A 129 3.66 0.37 -11.29
N GLN A 130 3.34 0.72 -10.04
CA GLN A 130 3.37 2.11 -9.57
C GLN A 130 4.81 2.63 -9.40
N MET A 131 5.75 1.81 -8.93
CA MET A 131 7.18 2.18 -8.88
C MET A 131 7.72 2.59 -10.26
N ARG A 132 7.35 1.87 -11.33
CA ARG A 132 7.76 2.18 -12.71
C ARG A 132 7.28 3.56 -13.18
N ARG A 133 6.09 3.98 -12.75
CA ARG A 133 5.53 5.30 -13.12
C ARG A 133 6.29 6.46 -12.45
N ASP A 134 6.89 6.21 -11.29
CA ASP A 134 7.49 7.22 -10.44
C ASP A 134 9.01 7.44 -10.67
N GLY A 135 9.71 6.66 -11.51
CA GLY A 135 11.18 6.74 -11.61
C GLY A 135 11.86 6.16 -12.87
N ASN A 136 13.20 6.27 -12.88
CA ASN A 136 14.09 5.78 -13.95
C ASN A 136 14.40 4.27 -13.77
N TRP A 137 13.47 3.42 -14.19
CA TRP A 137 13.52 1.97 -14.01
C TRP A 137 14.69 1.27 -14.76
N GLN A 138 15.24 1.90 -15.81
CA GLN A 138 16.40 1.33 -16.52
C GLN A 138 17.62 1.22 -15.62
N ALA A 139 17.82 2.19 -14.71
CA ALA A 139 18.92 2.17 -13.75
C ALA A 139 18.77 1.01 -12.75
N LEU A 140 17.54 0.71 -12.32
CA LEU A 140 17.27 -0.37 -11.38
C LEU A 140 17.44 -1.77 -12.00
N LEU A 141 16.99 -1.96 -13.25
CA LEU A 141 17.22 -3.24 -13.95
C LEU A 141 18.71 -3.53 -14.11
N ALA A 142 19.51 -2.51 -14.43
CA ALA A 142 20.96 -2.65 -14.50
C ALA A 142 21.55 -3.06 -13.14
N GLU A 143 21.11 -2.44 -12.05
CA GLU A 143 21.59 -2.73 -10.69
C GLU A 143 21.17 -4.11 -10.17
N LEU A 144 19.91 -4.51 -10.40
CA LEU A 144 19.44 -5.86 -10.03
C LEU A 144 20.13 -6.97 -10.84
N ALA A 145 20.48 -6.69 -12.09
CA ALA A 145 21.18 -7.62 -12.97
C ALA A 145 22.69 -7.69 -12.71
N GLU A 146 23.28 -6.75 -11.96
CA GLU A 146 24.70 -6.75 -11.62
C GLU A 146 25.01 -7.79 -10.51
N PRO A 147 25.62 -8.95 -10.83
CA PRO A 147 25.78 -10.05 -9.87
C PRO A 147 26.94 -9.84 -8.89
N LYS A 148 27.71 -8.75 -9.04
CA LYS A 148 29.08 -8.65 -8.52
C LYS A 148 29.24 -7.84 -7.23
N LYS A 149 28.21 -7.16 -6.73
CA LYS A 149 28.32 -6.33 -5.52
C LYS A 149 27.75 -6.97 -4.25
N ASP A 150 26.81 -7.91 -4.35
CA ASP A 150 26.20 -8.53 -3.18
C ASP A 150 26.62 -9.99 -3.00
N LYS A 151 26.89 -10.39 -1.75
CA LYS A 151 27.19 -11.78 -1.35
C LYS A 151 25.97 -12.72 -1.48
N ILE A 152 24.84 -12.20 -1.92
CA ILE A 152 23.56 -12.87 -2.00
C ILE A 152 23.29 -13.24 -3.47
N LYS A 153 23.22 -14.55 -3.75
CA LYS A 153 22.94 -15.07 -5.09
C LYS A 153 21.43 -15.10 -5.35
N ILE A 154 20.88 -14.01 -5.88
CA ILE A 154 19.48 -14.00 -6.34
C ILE A 154 19.36 -14.86 -7.60
N PRO A 155 18.42 -15.83 -7.68
CA PRO A 155 18.29 -16.65 -8.87
C PRO A 155 17.90 -15.84 -10.11
N GLU A 156 18.50 -16.20 -11.25
CA GLU A 156 18.23 -15.59 -12.55
C GLU A 156 16.74 -15.68 -12.94
N ALA A 157 16.04 -16.73 -12.49
CA ALA A 157 14.60 -16.89 -12.66
C ALA A 157 13.79 -15.75 -12.02
N VAL A 158 14.21 -15.28 -10.84
CA VAL A 158 13.52 -14.19 -10.12
C VAL A 158 13.80 -12.85 -10.82
N ILE A 159 15.06 -12.57 -11.19
CA ILE A 159 15.45 -11.35 -11.91
C ILE A 159 14.75 -11.28 -13.27
N SER A 160 14.72 -12.38 -14.01
CA SER A 160 14.07 -12.46 -15.33
C SER A 160 12.55 -12.35 -15.23
N THR A 161 11.92 -12.94 -14.20
CA THR A 161 10.49 -12.80 -13.92
C THR A 161 10.14 -11.34 -13.71
N LEU A 162 10.82 -10.65 -12.79
CA LEU A 162 10.63 -9.22 -12.57
C LEU A 162 10.84 -8.45 -13.87
N THR A 163 11.96 -8.66 -14.56
CA THR A 163 12.26 -7.98 -15.84
C THR A 163 11.13 -8.17 -16.87
N ARG A 164 10.53 -9.36 -16.96
CA ARG A 164 9.38 -9.65 -17.84
C ARG A 164 8.09 -8.96 -17.40
N VAL A 165 7.73 -9.01 -16.10
CA VAL A 165 6.63 -8.21 -15.52
C VAL A 165 6.74 -6.75 -15.97
N PHE A 166 7.96 -6.24 -15.90
CA PHE A 166 8.22 -4.82 -16.05
C PHE A 166 8.35 -4.34 -17.49
N THR A 167 8.93 -5.12 -18.39
CA THR A 167 9.19 -4.69 -19.78
C THR A 167 7.99 -4.89 -20.70
N ALA A 168 7.22 -5.97 -20.52
CA ALA A 168 6.17 -6.35 -21.46
C ALA A 168 4.86 -5.56 -21.29
N GLY A 169 4.59 -4.95 -20.12
CA GLY A 169 3.37 -4.16 -19.87
C GLY A 169 2.04 -4.94 -19.97
N ARG A 170 2.11 -6.21 -20.35
CA ARG A 170 1.07 -7.24 -20.30
C ARG A 170 1.74 -8.49 -19.75
N LEU A 171 1.09 -9.11 -18.77
CA LEU A 171 1.53 -10.35 -18.18
C LEU A 171 1.13 -11.52 -19.09
N ASP A 172 2.14 -12.14 -19.70
CA ASP A 172 2.18 -13.57 -20.00
C ASP A 172 3.28 -14.16 -19.10
N ILE A 173 3.10 -14.01 -17.79
CA ILE A 173 4.01 -14.59 -16.82
C ILE A 173 3.34 -15.86 -16.34
N ASP A 174 3.99 -16.97 -16.65
CA ASP A 174 3.73 -18.24 -16.02
C ASP A 174 4.20 -18.19 -14.56
N LEU A 175 3.52 -17.37 -13.74
CA LEU A 175 3.62 -17.41 -12.28
C LEU A 175 3.07 -18.73 -11.75
N THR A 176 2.29 -19.43 -12.58
CA THR A 176 1.90 -20.82 -12.34
C THR A 176 3.09 -21.77 -12.35
N ALA A 177 4.20 -21.51 -13.04
CA ALA A 177 5.47 -22.23 -12.89
C ALA A 177 6.08 -22.08 -11.49
N PHE A 178 5.71 -21.02 -10.74
CA PHE A 178 6.04 -20.83 -9.33
C PHE A 178 4.95 -21.34 -8.37
N GLN A 179 3.75 -21.64 -8.86
CA GLN A 179 2.64 -22.24 -8.09
C GLN A 179 2.57 -23.78 -8.25
N THR A 180 3.16 -24.34 -9.32
CA THR A 180 3.00 -25.76 -9.71
C THR A 180 3.97 -26.74 -9.05
N GLU A 181 4.69 -26.33 -8.00
CA GLU A 181 5.25 -27.28 -7.03
C GLU A 181 4.81 -26.98 -5.58
N SER A 182 3.53 -27.22 -5.35
CA SER A 182 2.95 -27.67 -4.08
C SER A 182 2.85 -26.66 -2.92
N ARG A 183 1.60 -26.27 -2.64
CA ARG A 183 1.05 -25.87 -1.32
C ARG A 183 2.05 -25.24 -0.35
N PHE A 184 2.42 -23.97 -0.50
CA PHE A 184 2.94 -23.10 0.58
C PHE A 184 4.07 -23.71 1.50
N ARG A 185 4.69 -24.84 1.15
CA ARG A 185 5.57 -25.66 2.00
C ARG A 185 6.99 -25.72 1.44
N THR A 186 7.16 -25.46 0.14
CA THR A 186 8.45 -25.10 -0.49
C THR A 186 8.71 -23.58 -0.42
N ASN A 187 8.06 -22.89 0.52
CA ASN A 187 7.93 -21.43 0.56
C ASN A 187 9.14 -20.66 1.10
N LEU A 188 9.97 -21.26 1.97
CA LEU A 188 11.00 -20.48 2.66
C LEU A 188 12.03 -19.91 1.70
N ALA A 189 12.56 -20.73 0.78
CA ALA A 189 13.56 -20.28 -0.19
C ALA A 189 13.03 -19.18 -1.13
N PHE A 190 11.85 -19.36 -1.71
CA PHE A 190 11.25 -18.32 -2.58
C PHE A 190 10.90 -17.05 -1.80
N LEU A 191 10.31 -17.18 -0.61
CA LEU A 191 10.02 -16.03 0.23
C LEU A 191 11.31 -15.31 0.56
N ASP A 192 12.37 -16.01 0.99
CA ASP A 192 13.67 -15.40 1.29
C ASP A 192 14.25 -14.66 0.07
N GLU A 193 14.28 -15.30 -1.10
CA GLU A 193 14.74 -14.69 -2.37
C GLU A 193 13.91 -13.46 -2.77
N PHE A 194 12.58 -13.56 -2.69
CA PHE A 194 11.69 -12.43 -2.98
C PHE A 194 11.91 -11.29 -1.98
N GLN A 195 12.04 -11.63 -0.70
CA GLN A 195 12.23 -10.68 0.38
C GLN A 195 13.57 -9.94 0.24
N GLU A 196 14.61 -10.58 -0.31
CA GLU A 196 15.88 -9.95 -0.67
C GLU A 196 15.75 -8.99 -1.86
N VAL A 197 15.10 -9.43 -2.94
CA VAL A 197 14.79 -8.57 -4.09
C VAL A 197 13.98 -7.36 -3.64
N PHE A 198 12.93 -7.59 -2.86
CA PHE A 198 12.04 -6.53 -2.40
C PHE A 198 12.78 -5.54 -1.51
N ASP A 199 13.73 -5.99 -0.67
CA ASP A 199 14.59 -5.11 0.10
C ASP A 199 15.45 -4.20 -0.79
N ARG A 200 16.07 -4.76 -1.84
CA ARG A 200 16.80 -3.97 -2.86
C ARG A 200 15.90 -2.97 -3.57
N LEU A 201 14.67 -3.39 -3.92
CA LEU A 201 13.66 -2.51 -4.52
C LEU A 201 13.29 -1.34 -3.59
N LEU A 202 13.10 -1.62 -2.30
CA LEU A 202 12.81 -0.59 -1.29
C LEU A 202 13.99 0.39 -1.14
N ARG A 203 15.24 -0.09 -1.02
CA ARG A 203 16.44 0.76 -0.93
C ARG A 203 16.51 1.76 -2.08
N TRP A 204 16.30 1.26 -3.29
CA TRP A 204 16.37 2.09 -4.48
C TRP A 204 15.19 3.06 -4.59
N TYR A 205 13.97 2.55 -4.46
CA TYR A 205 12.75 3.31 -4.73
C TYR A 205 12.46 4.36 -3.66
N VAL A 206 12.75 3.99 -2.41
CA VAL A 206 12.36 4.74 -1.23
C VAL A 206 13.54 5.50 -0.65
N ALA A 207 14.60 4.80 -0.22
CA ALA A 207 15.73 5.42 0.47
C ALA A 207 16.66 6.20 -0.48
N ARG A 208 16.55 5.97 -1.80
CA ARG A 208 17.46 6.49 -2.85
C ARG A 208 18.94 6.22 -2.54
N ASP A 209 19.19 5.23 -1.69
CA ASP A 209 20.51 4.87 -1.22
C ASP A 209 20.96 3.64 -2.00
N ARG A 210 21.70 3.89 -3.08
CA ARG A 210 22.10 2.89 -4.08
C ARG A 210 23.37 2.12 -3.70
N THR A 211 23.92 2.39 -2.51
CA THR A 211 25.25 1.89 -2.12
C THR A 211 25.32 1.43 -0.66
N ALA A 212 24.27 1.62 0.14
CA ALA A 212 24.29 1.22 1.54
C ALA A 212 24.38 -0.31 1.72
N GLU A 213 25.47 -0.74 2.33
CA GLU A 213 25.62 -2.05 2.97
C GLU A 213 24.89 -2.06 4.32
N GLY A 214 24.35 -3.21 4.76
CA GLY A 214 23.68 -3.36 6.06
C GLY A 214 22.14 -3.41 5.98
N GLU A 215 21.45 -3.23 7.10
CA GLU A 215 19.98 -3.24 7.17
C GLU A 215 19.35 -2.00 6.49
N PHE A 216 18.11 -2.13 6.02
CA PHE A 216 17.35 -1.02 5.45
C PHE A 216 17.13 0.09 6.50
N ASP A 217 17.63 1.29 6.22
CA ASP A 217 17.42 2.50 7.02
C ASP A 217 16.10 3.17 6.62
N ASP A 218 15.03 2.83 7.35
CA ASP A 218 13.70 3.38 7.13
C ASP A 218 13.56 4.86 7.53
N THR A 219 14.57 5.46 8.15
CA THR A 219 14.59 6.91 8.38
C THR A 219 14.85 7.71 7.10
N LYS A 220 15.42 7.06 6.07
CA LYS A 220 15.62 7.65 4.74
C LYS A 220 14.36 7.61 3.87
N GLY A 221 13.39 6.78 4.26
CA GLY A 221 12.05 6.80 3.71
C GLY A 221 11.30 5.48 3.91
N VAL A 222 10.00 5.51 3.63
CA VAL A 222 9.11 4.34 3.71
C VAL A 222 8.22 4.17 2.47
N LEU A 223 7.86 2.92 2.17
CA LEU A 223 6.81 2.55 1.24
C LEU A 223 5.49 2.40 1.99
N VAL A 224 4.49 3.20 1.62
CA VAL A 224 3.14 3.20 2.18
C VAL A 224 2.18 2.57 1.18
N ILE A 225 1.58 1.44 1.53
CA ILE A 225 0.71 0.64 0.69
C ILE A 225 -0.72 0.76 1.20
N PHE A 226 -1.55 1.44 0.42
CA PHE A 226 -2.98 1.58 0.68
C PHE A 226 -3.72 0.37 0.12
N ILE A 227 -4.47 -0.33 0.97
CA ILE A 227 -5.30 -1.49 0.62
C ILE A 227 -6.76 -1.07 0.77
N ASP A 228 -7.47 -0.94 -0.35
CA ASP A 228 -8.84 -0.43 -0.41
C ASP A 228 -9.83 -1.50 -0.91
N ASP A 229 -11.12 -1.29 -0.64
CA ASP A 229 -12.23 -2.19 -1.01
C ASP A 229 -12.06 -3.64 -0.54
N LEU A 230 -11.37 -3.87 0.59
CA LEU A 230 -11.16 -5.20 1.15
C LEU A 230 -12.48 -5.85 1.61
N ASP A 231 -13.43 -5.05 2.06
CA ASP A 231 -14.78 -5.47 2.46
C ASP A 231 -15.71 -5.81 1.27
N ARG A 232 -15.27 -5.56 0.02
CA ARG A 232 -15.97 -6.01 -1.19
C ARG A 232 -15.49 -7.37 -1.71
N CYS A 233 -14.39 -7.88 -1.17
CA CYS A 233 -13.84 -9.18 -1.54
C CYS A 233 -14.69 -10.34 -1.00
N LEU A 234 -14.63 -11.47 -1.71
CA LEU A 234 -15.10 -12.75 -1.17
C LEU A 234 -14.29 -13.11 0.09
N PRO A 235 -14.87 -13.82 1.08
CA PRO A 235 -14.20 -14.18 2.32
C PRO A 235 -12.80 -14.76 2.15
N GLU A 236 -12.63 -15.69 1.21
CA GLU A 236 -11.36 -16.33 0.91
C GLU A 236 -10.33 -15.34 0.37
N LYS A 237 -10.78 -14.40 -0.46
CA LYS A 237 -9.93 -13.35 -1.04
C LYS A 237 -9.52 -12.33 0.01
N THR A 238 -10.44 -11.95 0.91
CA THR A 238 -10.12 -11.10 2.05
C THR A 238 -8.98 -11.68 2.89
N VAL A 239 -9.05 -12.97 3.23
CA VAL A 239 -7.99 -13.64 4.00
C VAL A 239 -6.69 -13.72 3.21
N GLN A 240 -6.72 -14.03 1.91
CA GLN A 240 -5.52 -14.01 1.08
C GLN A 240 -4.80 -12.65 1.06
N VAL A 241 -5.55 -11.52 1.07
CA VAL A 241 -4.93 -10.18 1.20
C VAL A 241 -4.28 -10.00 2.57
N LEU A 242 -4.96 -10.40 3.65
CA LEU A 242 -4.42 -10.30 5.00
C LEU A 242 -3.14 -11.15 5.17
N GLU A 243 -3.10 -12.34 4.56
CA GLU A 243 -1.91 -13.19 4.51
C GLU A 243 -0.79 -12.55 3.68
N ALA A 244 -1.11 -11.94 2.53
CA ALA A 244 -0.14 -11.20 1.73
C ALA A 244 0.49 -10.03 2.51
N ILE A 245 -0.33 -9.28 3.26
CA ILE A 245 0.15 -8.20 4.13
C ILE A 245 1.09 -8.77 5.20
N LYS A 246 0.70 -9.86 5.87
CA LYS A 246 1.54 -10.52 6.88
C LYS A 246 2.90 -10.98 6.33
N LEU A 247 2.96 -11.45 5.09
CA LEU A 247 4.22 -11.81 4.43
C LEU A 247 5.11 -10.59 4.17
N MET A 248 4.53 -9.46 3.80
CA MET A 248 5.29 -8.23 3.56
C MET A 248 5.65 -7.47 4.85
N MET A 249 4.90 -7.68 5.93
CA MET A 249 5.24 -7.18 7.26
C MET A 249 6.59 -7.72 7.79
N GLY A 250 7.23 -8.70 7.15
CA GLY A 250 8.61 -9.06 7.50
C GLY A 250 9.63 -7.95 7.23
N LYS A 251 9.26 -6.84 6.57
CA LYS A 251 10.19 -5.84 6.06
C LYS A 251 10.09 -4.48 6.73
N ARG A 252 11.22 -4.06 7.29
CA ARG A 252 11.49 -2.65 7.59
C ARG A 252 11.31 -1.81 6.33
N GLY A 253 10.79 -0.60 6.49
CA GLY A 253 10.48 0.31 5.40
C GLY A 253 9.07 0.21 4.83
N THR A 254 8.22 -0.70 5.33
CA THR A 254 6.85 -0.85 4.83
C THR A 254 5.79 -0.40 5.83
N ILE A 255 4.77 0.30 5.34
CA ILE A 255 3.60 0.70 6.12
C ILE A 255 2.35 0.37 5.30
N PHE A 256 1.35 -0.24 5.93
CA PHE A 256 0.07 -0.58 5.32
C PHE A 256 -1.04 0.30 5.88
N VAL A 257 -1.94 0.77 5.02
CA VAL A 257 -3.16 1.48 5.43
C VAL A 257 -4.34 0.73 4.80
N LEU A 258 -5.16 0.07 5.61
CA LEU A 258 -6.28 -0.76 5.14
C LEU A 258 -7.61 -0.05 5.38
N GLY A 259 -8.37 0.15 4.31
CA GLY A 259 -9.77 0.57 4.39
C GLY A 259 -10.67 -0.64 4.35
N ALA A 260 -11.38 -0.94 5.44
CA ALA A 260 -12.34 -2.05 5.47
C ALA A 260 -13.34 -1.94 6.62
N SER A 261 -14.57 -2.37 6.41
CA SER A 261 -15.48 -2.66 7.53
C SER A 261 -14.90 -3.74 8.45
N HIS A 262 -14.77 -3.42 9.73
CA HIS A 262 -14.25 -4.32 10.76
C HIS A 262 -15.08 -5.62 10.83
N GLU A 263 -16.40 -5.48 10.82
CA GLU A 263 -17.36 -6.58 10.93
C GLU A 263 -17.29 -7.53 9.72
N ILE A 264 -17.21 -6.97 8.51
CA ILE A 264 -17.13 -7.76 7.27
C ILE A 264 -15.83 -8.55 7.23
N VAL A 265 -14.70 -7.93 7.61
CA VAL A 265 -13.41 -8.62 7.65
C VAL A 265 -13.40 -9.71 8.71
N GLN A 266 -13.96 -9.47 9.91
CA GLN A 266 -14.09 -10.52 10.93
C GLN A 266 -14.96 -11.68 10.46
N ALA A 267 -16.08 -11.41 9.78
CA ALA A 267 -16.94 -12.43 9.20
C ALA A 267 -16.21 -13.26 8.14
N ALA A 268 -15.41 -12.60 7.29
CA ALA A 268 -14.59 -13.27 6.28
C ALA A 268 -13.56 -14.22 6.91
N VAL A 269 -12.82 -13.77 7.92
CA VAL A 269 -11.85 -14.59 8.66
C VAL A 269 -12.54 -15.79 9.32
N LYS A 270 -13.71 -15.56 9.94
CA LYS A 270 -14.51 -16.62 10.58
C LYS A 270 -14.95 -17.68 9.59
N ALA A 271 -15.43 -17.25 8.42
CA ALA A 271 -15.89 -18.14 7.35
C ALA A 271 -14.73 -18.97 6.78
N HIS A 272 -13.58 -18.34 6.49
CA HIS A 272 -12.42 -18.97 5.88
C HIS A 272 -11.82 -20.09 6.76
N TYR A 273 -11.55 -19.80 8.03
CA TYR A 273 -11.00 -20.79 8.96
C TYR A 273 -12.06 -21.74 9.53
N LYS A 274 -13.33 -21.61 9.09
CA LYS A 274 -14.49 -22.38 9.61
C LYS A 274 -14.45 -22.46 11.13
N LEU A 275 -14.19 -21.33 11.80
CA LEU A 275 -14.04 -21.23 13.25
C LEU A 275 -15.42 -21.44 13.90
N GLY A 276 -15.86 -22.69 13.92
CA GLY A 276 -17.14 -23.13 14.46
C GLY A 276 -17.01 -23.85 15.80
N LYS A 277 -15.79 -24.23 16.24
CA LYS A 277 -15.55 -24.95 17.51
C LYS A 277 -14.14 -24.77 18.14
N MET A 278 -13.27 -23.91 17.60
CA MET A 278 -11.96 -23.62 18.19
C MET A 278 -12.06 -22.37 19.07
N GLU A 279 -12.12 -22.54 20.39
CA GLU A 279 -12.23 -21.42 21.36
C GLU A 279 -10.97 -20.55 21.44
N GLU A 280 -9.82 -21.01 20.93
CA GLU A 280 -8.54 -20.31 21.16
C GLU A 280 -8.24 -19.16 20.19
N ILE A 281 -8.76 -19.19 18.96
CA ILE A 281 -8.49 -18.17 17.93
C ILE A 281 -9.80 -17.47 17.52
N THR A 282 -9.97 -16.25 17.98
CA THR A 282 -11.06 -15.37 17.51
C THR A 282 -10.62 -14.59 16.26
N PRO A 283 -11.55 -14.22 15.37
CA PRO A 283 -11.26 -13.31 14.25
C PRO A 283 -10.58 -12.01 14.71
N GLN A 284 -10.97 -11.51 15.89
CA GLN A 284 -10.34 -10.34 16.49
C GLN A 284 -8.86 -10.56 16.78
N ARG A 285 -8.50 -11.66 17.45
CA ARG A 285 -7.10 -12.01 17.73
C ARG A 285 -6.29 -12.21 16.45
N TYR A 286 -6.91 -12.71 15.38
CA TYR A 286 -6.25 -12.79 14.07
C TYR A 286 -5.92 -11.39 13.54
N LEU A 287 -6.89 -10.47 13.57
CA LEU A 287 -6.69 -9.09 13.11
C LEU A 287 -5.73 -8.31 14.01
N ASP A 288 -5.70 -8.55 15.32
CA ASP A 288 -4.76 -7.90 16.26
C ASP A 288 -3.29 -8.23 15.90
N LYS A 289 -3.04 -9.40 15.31
CA LYS A 289 -1.70 -9.79 14.84
C LYS A 289 -1.28 -9.10 13.55
N ILE A 290 -2.22 -8.52 12.81
CA ILE A 290 -1.97 -7.90 11.50
C ILE A 290 -2.06 -6.39 11.60
N ILE A 291 -3.08 -5.85 12.25
CA ILE A 291 -3.38 -4.43 12.39
C ILE A 291 -2.91 -3.94 13.76
N GLN A 292 -1.87 -3.09 13.79
CA GLN A 292 -1.30 -2.57 15.04
C GLN A 292 -2.00 -1.27 15.50
N LEU A 293 -2.44 -0.43 14.58
CA LEU A 293 -3.18 0.79 14.89
C LEU A 293 -4.57 0.70 14.27
N ARG A 294 -5.61 1.00 15.06
CA ARG A 294 -7.00 0.99 14.60
C ARG A 294 -7.62 2.36 14.76
N PHE A 295 -8.43 2.70 13.78
CA PHE A 295 -9.26 3.89 13.76
C PHE A 295 -10.65 3.45 13.33
N ASP A 296 -11.62 3.61 14.23
CA ASP A 296 -13.00 3.15 14.08
C ASP A 296 -13.97 4.32 13.89
#